data_AF-A0A8T5HBG6-F1
#
_entry.id   AF-A0A8T5HBG6-F1
#
_cell.length_a   1.000
_cell.length_b   1.000
_cell.length_c   1.000
_cell.angle_alpha   90.00
_cell.angle_beta   90.00
_cell.angle_gamma   90.00
#
_symmetry.space_group_name_H-M   'P 1'
#
loop_
_entity.id
_entity.type
_entity.pdbx_description
1 polymer ?
#
loop_
_entity_poly.entity_id
_entity_poly.type
_entity_poly.pdbx_seq_one_letter_code
_entity_poly.pdbx_strand_id
1 'polypeptide(L)' 'MIQLNPKFYSEQAINETITAYKDICDAKIENNTITLTPKTDISDEKLKNEFCNYCLSLIT' A
#
# COMPACT_ATOMS: atom_id res chain seq x y z
N MET A 1 -2.80 5.37 -10.86
CA MET A 1 -1.52 4.91 -10.25
C MET A 1 -1.27 5.72 -9.00
N ILE A 2 -0.94 5.08 -7.89
CA ILE A 2 -0.86 5.74 -6.58
C ILE A 2 0.58 5.68 -6.09
N GLN A 3 1.12 6.81 -5.61
CA GLN A 3 2.44 6.87 -4.98
C GLN A 3 2.30 7.16 -3.50
N LEU A 4 2.93 6.33 -2.66
CA LEU A 4 2.96 6.48 -1.20
C LEU A 4 4.39 6.65 -0.71
N ASN A 5 4.56 7.47 0.33
CA ASN A 5 5.84 7.66 1.00
C ASN A 5 5.96 6.64 2.15
N PRO A 6 6.93 5.71 2.11
CA PRO A 6 7.12 4.68 3.13
C PRO A 6 7.68 5.23 4.45
N LYS A 7 8.12 6.50 4.52
CA LYS A 7 8.83 7.07 5.69
C LYS A 7 8.08 6.93 7.02
N PHE A 8 6.75 6.85 6.98
CA PHE A 8 5.90 6.75 8.17
C PHE A 8 5.50 5.31 8.53
N TYR A 9 5.98 4.33 7.76
CA TYR A 9 5.61 2.93 7.90
C TYR A 9 6.86 2.08 8.13
N SER A 10 6.75 1.04 8.96
CA SER A 10 7.83 0.06 9.09
C SER A 10 7.92 -0.80 7.83
N GLU A 11 9.12 -1.25 7.47
CA GLU A 11 9.32 -2.15 6.32
C GLU A 11 8.49 -3.44 6.45
N GLN A 12 8.39 -3.96 7.68
CA GLN A 12 7.54 -5.11 7.99
C GLN A 12 6.06 -4.82 7.69
N ALA A 13 5.50 -3.71 8.21
CA ALA A 13 4.10 -3.35 7.98
C ALA A 13 3.80 -3.15 6.48
N ILE A 14 4.75 -2.55 5.74
CA ILE A 14 4.62 -2.41 4.29
C ILE A 14 4.54 -3.79 3.61
N ASN A 15 5.48 -4.69 3.91
CA ASN A 15 5.51 -6.03 3.29
C ASN A 15 4.28 -6.87 3.63
N GLU A 16 3.80 -6.80 4.87
CA GLU A 16 2.56 -7.44 5.30
C GLU A 16 1.34 -6.86 4.58
N THR A 17 1.26 -5.53 4.46
CA THR A 17 0.17 -4.85 3.71
C THR A 17 0.19 -5.24 2.23
N ILE A 18 1.36 -5.27 1.59
CA ILE A 18 1.49 -5.71 0.19
C ILE A 18 1.01 -7.15 0.03
N THR A 19 1.34 -8.02 0.98
CA THR A 19 0.91 -9.42 0.97
C THR A 19 -0.61 -9.54 1.12
N ALA A 20 -1.21 -8.77 2.03
CA ALA A 20 -2.66 -8.75 2.26
C ALA A 20 -3.44 -8.19 1.05
N TYR A 21 -2.85 -7.24 0.32
CA TYR A 21 -3.48 -6.57 -0.83
C TYR A 21 -3.10 -7.15 -2.19
N LYS A 22 -2.34 -8.26 -2.25
CA LYS A 22 -1.83 -8.84 -3.52
C LYS A 22 -2.91 -9.16 -4.56
N ASP A 23 -4.13 -9.46 -4.12
CA ASP A 23 -5.28 -9.79 -4.98
C ASP A 23 -6.08 -8.53 -5.37
N ILE A 24 -5.83 -7.40 -4.70
CA ILE A 24 -6.51 -6.11 -4.89
C ILE A 24 -5.67 -5.16 -5.74
N CYS A 25 -4.35 -5.12 -5.53
CA CYS A 25 -3.41 -4.29 -6.27
C CYS A 25 -2.04 -4.96 -6.43
N ASP A 26 -1.30 -4.54 -7.45
CA ASP A 26 0.14 -4.74 -7.51
C ASP A 26 0.84 -3.60 -6.78
N ALA A 27 1.84 -3.93 -5.98
CA ALA A 27 2.66 -2.96 -5.27
C ALA A 27 4.12 -3.09 -5.69
N LYS A 28 4.78 -1.96 -5.92
CA LYS A 28 6.21 -1.88 -6.26
C LYS A 28 6.90 -0.85 -5.39
N ILE A 29 8.02 -1.21 -4.77
CA ILE A 29 8.83 -0.30 -3.94
C ILE A 29 10.08 0.08 -4.75
N GLU A 30 10.21 1.36 -5.10
CA GLU A 30 11.40 1.91 -5.76
C GLU A 30 11.72 3.30 -5.22
N ASN A 31 13.00 3.60 -4.96
CA ASN A 31 13.46 4.93 -4.55
C ASN A 31 12.64 5.55 -3.39
N ASN A 32 12.38 4.79 -2.32
CA ASN A 32 11.51 5.21 -1.21
C ASN A 32 10.11 5.68 -1.66
N THR A 33 9.55 5.04 -2.69
CA THR A 33 8.18 5.27 -3.13
C THR A 33 7.50 3.92 -3.33
N ILE A 34 6.30 3.76 -2.76
CA ILE A 34 5.44 2.62 -3.04
C ILE A 34 4.50 3.02 -4.16
N THR A 35 4.54 2.31 -5.27
CA THR A 35 3.61 2.47 -6.39
C THR A 35 2.56 1.38 -6.31
N LEU A 36 1.28 1.74 -6.26
CA LEU A 36 0.16 0.81 -6.30
C LEU A 36 -0.58 0.92 -7.64
N THR A 37 -0.87 -0.25 -8.21
CA THR A 37 -1.66 -0.43 -9.44
C THR A 37 -2.88 -1.29 -9.12
N PRO A 38 -4.11 -0.74 -9.16
CA PRO A 38 -5.33 -1.50 -8.89
C PRO A 38 -5.52 -2.66 -9.89
N LYS A 39 -5.98 -3.82 -9.40
CA LYS A 39 -6.42 -4.96 -10.23
C LYS A 39 -7.94 -5.02 -10.42
N THR A 40 -8.67 -4.21 -9.66
CA THR A 40 -10.13 -4.16 -9.62
C THR A 40 -10.62 -2.73 -9.86
N ASP A 41 -11.94 -2.54 -10.01
CA ASP A 41 -12.58 -1.22 -10.18
C ASP A 41 -12.61 -0.37 -8.89
N ILE A 42 -11.71 -0.64 -7.94
CA ILE A 42 -11.55 0.21 -6.75
C ILE A 42 -10.98 1.57 -7.18
N SER A 43 -11.55 2.66 -6.66
CA SER A 43 -11.02 3.99 -6.94
C SER A 43 -9.63 4.17 -6.33
N ASP A 44 -8.77 4.92 -7.02
CA ASP A 44 -7.39 5.19 -6.56
C ASP A 44 -7.37 5.79 -5.14
N GLU A 45 -8.31 6.67 -4.81
CA GLU A 45 -8.43 7.28 -3.48
C GLU A 45 -8.81 6.25 -2.41
N LYS A 46 -9.76 5.36 -2.70
CA LYS A 46 -10.20 4.33 -1.76
C LYS A 46 -9.08 3.32 -1.51
N LEU A 47 -8.41 2.85 -2.56
CA LEU A 47 -7.28 1.93 -2.44
C LEU A 47 -6.16 2.56 -1.61
N LYS A 48 -5.80 3.82 -1.88
CA LYS A 48 -4.80 4.56 -1.11
C LYS A 48 -5.16 4.60 0.37
N ASN A 49 -6.39 5.00 0.70
CA ASN A 49 -6.81 5.17 2.08
C ASN A 49 -6.85 3.84 2.83
N GLU A 50 -7.43 2.80 2.22
CA GLU A 50 -7.49 1.47 2.83
C GLU A 50 -6.09 0.86 3.02
N PHE A 51 -5.20 0.96 2.01
CA PHE A 51 -3.83 0.48 2.10
C PHE A 51 -3.06 1.18 3.22
N CYS A 52 -3.12 2.52 3.30
CA CYS A 52 -2.46 3.28 4.35
C CYS A 52 -3.02 2.94 5.74
N ASN A 53 -4.35 2.86 5.89
CA ASN A 53 -4.99 2.56 7.16
C ASN A 53 -4.63 1.15 7.65
N TYR A 54 -4.62 0.16 6.75
CA TYR A 54 -4.18 -1.19 7.09
C TYR A 54 -2.72 -1.20 7.53
N CYS A 55 -1.84 -0.54 6.78
CA CYS A 55 -0.43 -0.43 7.13
C CYS A 55 -0.20 0.24 8.49
N LEU A 56 -0.97 1.31 8.81
CA LEU A 56 -0.93 1.94 10.14
C LEU A 56 -1.42 1.01 11.26
N SER A 57 -2.44 0.18 10.99
CA SER A 57 -2.99 -0.75 11.98
C SER A 57 -1.98 -1.83 12.41
N LEU A 58 -0.99 -2.12 11.58
CA LEU A 58 0.09 -3.08 11.88
C LEU A 58 1.22 -2.46 12.73
N ILE A 59 1.24 -1.13 12.89
CA ILE A 59 2.25 -0.39 13.66
C ILE A 59 1.75 -0.12 15.09
N THR A 60 0.43 -0.25 15.31
CA THR A 60 -0.25 0.04 16.58
C THR A 60 -0.25 -1.18 17.49
#